data_AF-A0A2V7WAC6-F1
#
_entry.id   AF-A0A2V7WAC6-F1
#
_cell.length_a   1.000
_cell.length_b   1.000
_cell.length_c   1.000
_cell.angle_alpha   90.00
_cell.angle_beta   90.00
_cell.angle_gamma   90.00
#
_symmetry.space_group_name_H-M   'P 1'
#
loop_
_entity.id
_entity.type
_entity.pdbx_description
1 polymer ?
#
loop_
_entity_poly.entity_id
_entity_poly.type
_entity_poly.pdbx_seq_one_letter_code
_entity_poly.pdbx_strand_id
1 'polypeptide(L)'
;MSKVRIAAVVVSLFAAAQLASGAQCVNKFVTTRQGVRQVVTLLTGKLTFQEAQDLAKAISNKQSPPLEWVDDGGKSIARQTGPLQVIRPMPVGCDGKTSGVVMIVTFGAAISPAKKMNVKFDAKTTVAFEQQ
;
A
#
# COMPACT_ATOMS: atom_id res chain seq x y z
N MET A 1 -50.76 2.94 33.13
CA MET A 1 -49.41 3.52 33.10
C MET A 1 -48.55 2.67 32.17
N SER A 2 -48.23 3.21 31.00
CA SER A 2 -47.67 2.50 29.84
C SER A 2 -46.21 2.92 29.63
N LYS A 3 -45.24 2.10 30.04
CA LYS A 3 -43.80 2.34 29.82
C LYS A 3 -42.98 1.04 29.78
N VAL A 4 -43.33 0.08 28.92
CA VAL A 4 -42.51 -1.14 28.75
C VAL A 4 -42.49 -1.60 27.30
N ARG A 5 -42.13 -0.76 26.32
CA ARG A 5 -41.94 -1.19 24.91
C ARG A 5 -40.87 -0.42 24.12
N ILE A 6 -39.85 0.15 24.76
CA ILE A 6 -38.78 0.87 24.03
C ILE A 6 -37.41 0.55 24.64
N ALA A 7 -36.94 -0.69 24.48
CA ALA A 7 -35.57 -1.03 24.85
C ALA A 7 -34.94 -2.12 23.96
N ALA A 8 -35.76 -2.89 23.24
CA ALA A 8 -35.29 -4.07 22.51
C ALA A 8 -34.81 -3.83 21.07
N VAL A 9 -34.85 -2.61 20.54
CA VAL A 9 -34.50 -2.33 19.13
C VAL A 9 -33.07 -1.82 18.94
N VAL A 10 -32.42 -1.31 20.00
CA VAL A 10 -31.08 -0.69 19.87
C VAL A 10 -29.93 -1.70 19.96
N VAL A 11 -30.17 -2.90 20.52
CA VAL A 11 -29.11 -3.89 20.75
C VAL A 11 -28.70 -4.63 19.46
N SER A 12 -29.56 -4.65 18.44
CA SER A 12 -29.28 -5.36 17.18
C SER A 12 -28.40 -4.58 16.19
N LEU A 13 -28.19 -3.27 16.41
CA LEU A 13 -27.36 -2.43 15.53
C LEU A 13 -25.87 -2.41 15.90
N PHE A 14 -25.49 -2.90 17.08
CA PHE A 14 -24.08 -2.92 17.52
C PHE A 14 -23.33 -4.21 17.16
N ALA A 15 -24.03 -5.27 16.76
CA ALA A 15 -23.41 -6.56 16.45
C ALA A 15 -22.82 -6.65 15.02
N ALA A 16 -23.20 -5.76 14.10
CA ALA A 16 -22.68 -5.77 12.73
C ALA A 16 -21.30 -5.10 12.58
N ALA A 17 -20.84 -4.33 13.58
CA ALA A 17 -19.56 -3.62 13.53
C ALA A 17 -18.35 -4.52 13.88
N GLN A 18 -18.57 -5.73 14.41
CA GLN A 18 -17.48 -6.57 14.94
C GLN A 18 -16.95 -7.63 13.94
N LEU A 19 -17.54 -7.77 12.75
CA LEU A 19 -17.06 -8.71 11.73
C LEU A 19 -16.13 -8.08 10.69
N ALA A 20 -15.82 -6.79 10.82
CA ALA A 20 -14.79 -6.11 10.05
C ALA A 20 -13.40 -6.26 10.68
N SER A 21 -13.12 -7.38 11.35
CA SER A 21 -11.73 -7.87 11.48
C SER A 21 -11.27 -8.36 10.11
N GLY A 22 -11.22 -7.40 9.17
CA GLY A 22 -10.76 -7.60 7.81
C GLY A 22 -9.34 -8.13 7.85
N ALA A 23 -9.00 -8.94 6.84
CA ALA A 23 -7.65 -9.39 6.58
C ALA A 23 -6.67 -8.24 6.89
N GLN A 24 -5.79 -8.45 7.87
CA GLN A 24 -4.82 -7.44 8.27
C GLN A 24 -4.07 -7.01 7.01
N CYS A 25 -4.16 -5.73 6.69
CA CYS A 25 -3.48 -5.15 5.54
C CYS A 25 -1.98 -5.44 5.60
N VAL A 26 -1.51 -6.39 4.79
CA VAL A 26 -0.09 -6.74 4.73
C VAL A 26 0.59 -5.89 3.65
N ASN A 27 1.37 -4.90 4.09
CA ASN A 27 2.30 -4.17 3.23
C ASN A 27 3.73 -4.45 3.72
N LYS A 28 4.50 -5.19 2.93
CA LYS A 28 5.87 -5.57 3.28
C LYS A 28 6.87 -5.15 2.21
N PHE A 29 8.09 -4.87 2.61
CA PHE A 29 9.17 -4.61 1.67
C PHE A 29 10.43 -5.43 1.98
N VAL A 30 11.17 -5.74 0.92
CA VAL A 30 12.55 -6.24 0.96
C VAL A 30 13.41 -5.31 0.13
N THR A 31 14.62 -5.03 0.58
CA THR A 31 15.56 -4.16 -0.14
C THR A 31 16.84 -4.89 -0.47
N THR A 32 17.30 -4.71 -1.71
CA THR A 32 18.62 -5.11 -2.18
C THR A 32 19.38 -3.86 -2.63
N ARG A 33 20.55 -3.62 -2.05
CA ARG A 33 21.41 -2.49 -2.44
C ARG A 33 22.25 -2.86 -3.67
N GLN A 34 22.24 -2.00 -4.68
CA GLN A 34 23.08 -2.10 -5.88
C GLN A 34 23.84 -0.78 -6.07
N GLY A 35 25.02 -0.66 -5.44
CA GLY A 35 25.80 0.57 -5.41
C GLY A 35 25.04 1.71 -4.70
N VAL A 36 24.71 2.76 -5.46
CA VAL A 36 23.91 3.93 -5.00
C VAL A 36 22.41 3.77 -5.25
N ARG A 37 21.97 2.59 -5.74
CA ARG A 37 20.57 2.29 -5.99
C ARG A 37 20.03 1.34 -4.93
N GLN A 38 18.79 1.55 -4.54
CA GLN A 38 18.01 0.65 -3.69
C GLN A 38 16.97 -0.03 -4.57
N VAL A 39 17.12 -1.32 -4.82
CA VAL A 39 16.08 -2.13 -5.47
C VAL A 39 15.15 -2.64 -4.37
N VAL A 40 13.89 -2.22 -4.40
CA VAL A 40 12.90 -2.51 -3.38
C VAL A 40 11.79 -3.36 -3.99
N THR A 41 11.56 -4.53 -3.40
CA THR A 41 10.39 -5.36 -3.70
C THR A 41 9.30 -4.98 -2.72
N LEU A 42 8.16 -4.52 -3.24
CA LEU A 42 6.99 -4.11 -2.47
C LEU A 42 5.91 -5.16 -2.62
N LEU A 43 5.45 -5.71 -1.49
CA LEU A 43 4.22 -6.47 -1.38
C LEU A 43 3.15 -5.53 -0.83
N THR A 44 2.07 -5.29 -1.58
CA THR A 44 0.98 -4.43 -1.11
C THR A 44 -0.38 -5.00 -1.44
N GLY A 45 -1.31 -4.86 -0.48
CA GLY A 45 -2.75 -5.08 -0.72
C GLY A 45 -3.49 -3.83 -1.20
N LYS A 46 -2.82 -2.66 -1.23
CA LYS A 46 -3.44 -1.37 -1.59
C LYS A 46 -3.67 -1.19 -3.08
N LEU A 47 -3.02 -2.00 -3.92
CA LEU A 47 -3.26 -2.07 -5.36
C LEU A 47 -3.54 -3.52 -5.74
N THR A 48 -4.55 -3.71 -6.58
CA THR A 48 -4.72 -4.96 -7.33
C THR A 48 -3.60 -5.08 -8.37
N PHE A 49 -3.43 -6.28 -8.91
CA PHE A 49 -2.48 -6.51 -10.00
C PHE A 49 -2.74 -5.64 -11.22
N GLN A 50 -4.00 -5.47 -11.61
CA GLN A 50 -4.38 -4.64 -12.77
C GLN A 50 -4.08 -3.15 -12.52
N GLU A 51 -4.46 -2.61 -11.37
CA GLU A 51 -4.18 -1.20 -11.04
C GLU A 51 -2.66 -0.93 -11.01
N ALA A 52 -1.87 -1.88 -10.53
CA ALA A 52 -0.41 -1.75 -10.56
C ALA A 52 0.15 -1.79 -11.98
N GLN A 53 -0.38 -2.64 -12.87
CA GLN A 53 0.00 -2.66 -14.28
C GLN A 53 -0.35 -1.33 -14.97
N ASP A 54 -1.54 -0.80 -14.71
CA ASP A 54 -1.99 0.48 -15.26
C ASP A 54 -1.12 1.63 -14.74
N LEU A 55 -0.77 1.63 -13.45
CA LEU A 55 0.16 2.60 -12.86
C LEU A 55 1.54 2.51 -13.51
N ALA A 56 2.09 1.30 -13.66
CA ALA A 56 3.40 1.11 -14.30
C ALA A 56 3.41 1.63 -15.76
N LYS A 57 2.35 1.35 -16.51
CA LYS A 57 2.16 1.86 -17.87
C LYS A 57 2.03 3.39 -17.90
N ALA A 58 1.24 3.97 -16.99
CA ALA A 58 1.06 5.40 -16.89
C ALA A 58 2.37 6.13 -16.53
N ILE A 59 3.18 5.59 -15.62
CA ILE A 59 4.51 6.12 -15.29
C ILE A 59 5.44 6.04 -16.50
N SER A 60 5.47 4.89 -17.19
CA SER A 60 6.30 4.71 -18.40
C SER A 60 5.91 5.70 -19.51
N ASN A 61 4.63 5.99 -19.65
CA ASN A 61 4.09 6.93 -20.63
C ASN A 61 4.15 8.40 -20.16
N LYS A 62 4.76 8.68 -19.00
CA LYS A 62 4.84 10.02 -18.39
C LYS A 62 3.48 10.66 -18.10
N GLN A 63 2.44 9.85 -17.95
CA GLN A 63 1.07 10.27 -17.60
C GLN A 63 0.84 10.31 -16.08
N SER A 64 1.66 9.60 -15.31
CA SER A 64 1.67 9.60 -13.85
C SER A 64 3.08 9.92 -13.34
N PRO A 65 3.23 10.63 -12.20
CA PRO A 65 4.54 10.84 -11.59
C PRO A 65 5.16 9.49 -11.16
N PRO A 66 6.51 9.38 -11.15
CA PRO A 66 7.18 8.22 -10.57
C PRO A 66 6.85 8.05 -9.09
N LEU A 67 6.96 6.81 -8.59
CA LEU A 67 6.81 6.52 -7.16
C LEU A 67 7.84 7.33 -6.33
N GLU A 68 7.43 7.80 -5.15
CA GLU A 68 8.33 8.49 -4.23
C GLU A 68 8.45 7.71 -2.91
N TRP A 69 9.68 7.47 -2.46
CA TRP A 69 9.94 7.13 -1.07
C TRP A 69 9.92 8.42 -0.26
N VAL A 70 9.04 8.50 0.73
CA VAL A 70 8.86 9.68 1.59
C VAL A 70 9.19 9.37 3.05
N ASP A 71 9.55 10.40 3.81
CA ASP A 71 9.65 10.33 5.26
C ASP A 71 8.27 10.42 5.93
N ASP A 72 8.23 10.39 7.27
CA ASP A 72 6.99 10.49 8.05
C ASP A 72 6.30 11.86 7.92
N GLY A 73 7.03 12.91 7.50
CA GLY A 73 6.49 14.23 7.19
C GLY A 73 6.00 14.36 5.75
N GLY A 74 6.10 13.30 4.93
CA GLY A 74 5.73 13.30 3.52
C GLY A 74 6.75 13.95 2.59
N LYS A 75 7.95 14.29 3.08
CA LYS A 75 9.03 14.82 2.25
C LYS A 75 9.67 13.69 1.45
N SER A 76 9.86 13.91 0.14
CA SER A 76 10.52 12.94 -0.74
C SER A 76 11.98 12.74 -0.32
N ILE A 77 12.31 11.50 0.03
CA ILE A 77 13.68 11.00 0.24
C ILE A 77 14.31 10.63 -1.10
N ALA A 78 13.58 9.89 -1.94
CA ALA A 78 14.04 9.46 -3.24
C ALA A 78 12.88 9.22 -4.19
N ARG A 79 13.11 9.43 -5.48
CA ARG A 79 12.17 9.11 -6.54
C ARG A 79 12.57 7.83 -7.24
N GLN A 80 11.56 7.10 -7.73
CA GLN A 80 11.77 5.96 -8.59
C GLN A 80 12.64 6.35 -9.78
N THR A 81 13.61 5.50 -10.05
CA THR A 81 14.48 5.55 -11.23
C THR A 81 14.24 4.31 -12.07
N GLY A 82 14.01 4.49 -13.37
CA GLY A 82 13.73 3.38 -14.28
C GLY A 82 12.29 2.84 -14.19
N PRO A 83 12.01 1.67 -14.81
CA PRO A 83 10.67 1.12 -14.91
C PRO A 83 10.15 0.58 -13.57
N LEU A 84 8.84 0.75 -13.34
CA LEU A 84 8.12 0.03 -12.29
C LEU A 84 7.76 -1.36 -12.83
N GLN A 85 8.24 -2.42 -12.18
CA GLN A 85 7.93 -3.79 -12.60
C GLN A 85 6.80 -4.35 -11.75
N VAL A 86 5.82 -4.99 -12.38
CA VAL A 86 4.69 -5.64 -11.73
C VAL A 86 4.83 -7.15 -11.98
N ILE A 87 5.01 -7.92 -10.91
CA ILE A 87 5.49 -9.30 -11.03
C ILE A 87 4.34 -10.30 -11.04
N ARG A 88 3.50 -10.27 -9.99
CA ARG A 88 2.39 -11.22 -9.84
C ARG A 88 1.30 -10.70 -8.90
N PRO A 89 0.05 -11.17 -9.06
CA PRO A 89 -0.98 -11.00 -8.04
C PRO A 89 -0.61 -11.77 -6.76
N MET A 90 -1.15 -11.32 -5.63
CA MET A 90 -0.97 -11.97 -4.33
C MET A 90 -2.31 -12.05 -3.58
N PRO A 91 -2.53 -13.08 -2.74
CA PRO A 91 -3.76 -13.23 -1.95
C PRO A 91 -3.76 -12.32 -0.70
N VAL A 92 -3.30 -11.07 -0.84
CA VAL A 92 -3.27 -10.07 0.24
C VAL A 92 -4.10 -8.87 -0.21
N GLY A 93 -5.14 -8.51 0.53
CA GLY A 93 -6.05 -7.42 0.15
C GLY A 93 -6.10 -6.32 1.20
N CYS A 94 -6.33 -5.08 0.76
CA CYS A 94 -6.65 -3.94 1.60
C CYS A 94 -7.87 -3.19 1.07
N ASP A 95 -8.55 -2.44 1.94
CA ASP A 95 -9.60 -1.50 1.54
C ASP A 95 -10.71 -2.13 0.67
N GLY A 96 -11.09 -3.38 0.97
CA GLY A 96 -12.11 -4.13 0.21
C GLY A 96 -11.60 -4.77 -1.09
N LYS A 97 -10.30 -4.67 -1.40
CA LYS A 97 -9.68 -5.37 -2.54
C LYS A 97 -9.52 -6.86 -2.24
N THR A 98 -9.82 -7.69 -3.24
CA THR A 98 -9.77 -9.15 -3.13
C THR A 98 -8.36 -9.73 -3.32
N SER A 99 -7.43 -8.94 -3.86
CA SER A 99 -6.04 -9.32 -4.09
C SER A 99 -5.13 -8.11 -4.11
N GLY A 100 -3.84 -8.38 -3.97
CA GLY A 100 -2.75 -7.43 -3.92
C GLY A 100 -1.72 -7.75 -4.99
N VAL A 101 -0.53 -7.20 -4.84
CA VAL A 101 0.50 -7.27 -5.88
C VAL A 101 1.92 -7.26 -5.31
N VAL A 102 2.83 -7.93 -6.03
CA VAL A 102 4.28 -7.73 -5.88
C VAL A 102 4.76 -6.78 -6.97
N MET A 103 5.43 -5.71 -6.56
CA MET A 103 6.08 -4.74 -7.46
C MET A 103 7.58 -4.65 -7.15
N ILE A 104 8.40 -4.35 -8.15
CA ILE A 104 9.81 -4.01 -7.97
C ILE A 104 10.01 -2.58 -8.44
N VAL A 105 10.54 -1.75 -7.54
CA VAL A 105 10.86 -0.35 -7.78
C VAL A 105 12.33 -0.11 -7.42
N THR A 106 13.01 0.73 -8.20
CA THR A 106 14.39 1.13 -7.91
C THR A 106 14.41 2.60 -7.49
N PHE A 107 15.02 2.92 -6.35
CA PHE A 107 15.22 4.28 -5.89
C PHE A 107 16.69 4.67 -5.96
N GLY A 108 16.98 5.87 -6.45
CA GLY A 108 18.34 6.44 -6.41
C GLY A 108 18.65 7.04 -5.05
N ALA A 109 18.96 6.21 -4.05
CA ALA A 109 19.26 6.65 -2.69
C ALA A 109 20.54 6.00 -2.14
N ALA A 110 21.43 6.82 -1.58
CA ALA A 110 22.63 6.35 -0.89
C ALA A 110 22.29 5.63 0.44
N ILE A 111 21.14 5.97 1.02
CA ILE A 111 20.59 5.35 2.22
C ILE A 111 19.65 4.19 1.87
N SER A 112 19.63 3.17 2.72
CA SER A 112 18.68 2.06 2.63
C SER A 112 17.51 2.26 3.60
N PRO A 113 16.25 1.99 3.21
CA PRO A 113 15.14 1.97 4.15
C PRO A 113 15.38 0.89 5.21
N ALA A 114 14.98 1.17 6.45
CA ALA A 114 15.17 0.25 7.57
C ALA A 114 13.91 0.21 8.42
N LYS A 115 13.42 -0.99 8.73
CA LYS A 115 12.21 -1.31 9.50
C LYS A 115 10.89 -0.83 8.89
N LYS A 116 10.82 0.43 8.45
CA LYS A 116 9.64 1.07 7.88
C LYS A 116 10.00 1.89 6.65
N MET A 117 9.06 1.97 5.72
CA MET A 117 9.19 2.75 4.49
C MET A 117 7.82 3.26 4.07
N ASN A 118 7.68 4.55 3.79
CA ASN A 118 6.47 5.10 3.20
C ASN A 118 6.70 5.30 1.70
N VAL A 119 5.84 4.72 0.86
CA VAL A 119 5.90 4.91 -0.59
C VAL A 119 4.64 5.60 -1.06
N LYS A 120 4.83 6.76 -1.68
CA LYS A 120 3.79 7.54 -2.32
C LYS A 120 3.60 7.02 -3.75
N PHE A 121 2.39 6.51 -4.02
CA PHE A 121 1.99 6.01 -5.33
C PHE A 121 1.45 7.12 -6.22
N ASP A 122 0.73 8.06 -5.61
CA ASP A 122 0.15 9.24 -6.28
C ASP A 122 -0.09 10.36 -5.24
N ALA A 123 -0.80 11.42 -5.63
CA ALA A 123 -1.07 12.56 -4.75
C ALA A 123 -1.91 12.23 -3.50
N LYS A 124 -2.72 11.17 -3.54
CA LYS A 124 -3.67 10.76 -2.49
C LYS A 124 -3.26 9.46 -1.80
N THR A 125 -2.41 8.65 -2.45
CA THR A 125 -2.07 7.32 -1.99
C THR A 125 -0.63 7.27 -1.50
N THR A 126 -0.46 7.24 -0.17
CA THR A 126 0.82 6.91 0.48
C THR A 126 0.64 5.65 1.30
N VAL A 127 1.50 4.66 1.09
CA VAL A 127 1.42 3.36 1.72
C VAL A 127 2.62 3.17 2.65
N ALA A 128 2.34 2.87 3.91
CA ALA A 128 3.35 2.44 4.86
C ALA A 128 3.64 0.96 4.67
N PHE A 129 4.93 0.62 4.57
CA PHE A 129 5.45 -0.73 4.47
C PHE A 129 6.33 -1.03 5.67
N GLU A 130 6.25 -2.27 6.13
CA GLU A 130 7.17 -2.81 7.12
C GLU A 130 8.19 -3.72 6.45
N GLN A 131 9.41 -3.74 6.97
CA GLN A 131 10.43 -4.65 6.48
C GLN A 131 10.01 -6.10 6.77
N GLN A 132 10.26 -6.99 5.80
CA GLN A 132 10.11 -8.44 5.97
C GLN A 132 11.30 -9.03 6.73
#